data_AF-A0AAQ2FRT0-F1
#
_entry.id   AF-A0AAQ2FRT0-F1
#
_cell.length_a   1.000
_cell.length_b   1.000
_cell.length_c   1.000
_cell.angle_alpha   90.00
_cell.angle_beta   90.00
_cell.angle_gamma   90.00
#
_symmetry.space_group_name_H-M   'P 1'
#
loop_
_entity.id
_entity.type
_entity.pdbx_description
1 polymer ?
#
loop_
_entity_poly.entity_id
_entity_poly.type
_entity_poly.pdbx_seq_one_letter_code
_entity_poly.pdbx_strand_id
1 'polypeptide(L)' 'MEMIDQLQDGKTKAFAKHCFERNSPEELNSAAEGAPDQAEMEHWGITAGQWEEAVAAALADHKAQG' A
#
# COMPACT_ATOMS: atom_id res chain seq x y z
N MET A 1 0.09 -9.10 8.22
CA MET A 1 -0.38 -7.69 8.13
C MET A 1 0.10 -6.88 9.33
N GLU A 2 1.34 -7.06 9.79
CA GLU A 2 1.88 -6.32 10.94
C GLU A 2 2.34 -4.90 10.58
N MET A 3 2.82 -4.67 9.36
CA MET A 3 3.22 -3.33 8.89
C MET A 3 2.00 -2.51 8.51
N ILE A 4 1.03 -3.11 7.82
CA ILE A 4 -0.23 -2.47 7.48
C ILE A 4 -1.00 -2.10 8.76
N ASP A 5 -0.95 -2.92 9.81
CA ASP A 5 -1.69 -2.62 11.05
C ASP A 5 -1.13 -1.41 11.81
N GLN A 6 0.17 -1.12 11.64
CA GLN A 6 0.87 0.02 12.25
C GLN A 6 0.55 1.38 11.58
N LEU A 7 -0.08 1.38 10.41
CA LEU A 7 -0.53 2.61 9.76
C LEU A 7 -1.59 3.30 10.62
N GLN A 8 -1.30 4.53 11.04
CA GLN A 8 -2.20 5.32 11.90
C GLN A 8 -3.42 5.85 11.14
N ASP A 9 -3.27 6.07 9.84
CA ASP A 9 -4.36 6.59 9.00
C ASP A 9 -5.25 5.44 8.51
N GLY A 10 -6.54 5.52 8.86
CA GLY A 10 -7.50 4.48 8.52
C GLY A 10 -7.69 4.28 7.02
N LYS A 11 -7.55 5.34 6.20
CA LYS A 11 -7.65 5.24 4.74
C LYS A 11 -6.41 4.60 4.16
N THR A 12 -5.23 5.03 4.61
CA THR A 12 -3.94 4.44 4.21
C THR A 12 -3.89 2.95 4.55
N LYS A 13 -4.36 2.58 5.75
CA LYS A 13 -4.46 1.18 6.18
C LYS A 13 -5.43 0.36 5.32
N ALA A 14 -6.59 0.91 4.99
CA ALA A 14 -7.57 0.25 4.11
C ALA A 14 -7.01 0.07 2.70
N PHE A 15 -6.34 1.09 2.16
CA PHE A 15 -5.69 1.04 0.87
C PHE A 15 -4.54 0.01 0.85
N ALA A 16 -3.67 0.02 1.86
CA ALA A 16 -2.60 -0.96 1.99
C ALA A 16 -3.13 -2.40 2.05
N LYS A 17 -4.23 -2.64 2.79
CA LYS A 17 -4.93 -3.93 2.79
C LYS A 17 -5.43 -4.33 1.41
N HIS A 18 -6.11 -3.42 0.73
CA HIS A 18 -6.62 -3.65 -0.63
C HIS A 18 -5.48 -3.95 -1.61
N CYS A 19 -4.37 -3.23 -1.52
CA CYS A 19 -3.15 -3.49 -2.27
C CYS A 19 -2.57 -4.87 -1.96
N PHE A 20 -2.47 -5.24 -0.68
CA PHE A 20 -1.98 -6.55 -0.24
C PHE A 20 -2.86 -7.70 -0.76
N GLU A 21 -4.19 -7.55 -0.75
CA GLU A 21 -5.14 -8.58 -1.15
C GLU A 21 -5.31 -8.71 -2.68
N ARG A 22 -5.19 -7.60 -3.42
CA ARG A 22 -5.36 -7.59 -4.89
C ARG A 22 -4.07 -7.76 -5.68
N ASN A 23 -2.94 -7.33 -5.13
CA ASN A 23 -1.66 -7.32 -5.84
C ASN A 23 -0.69 -8.34 -5.25
N SER A 24 0.15 -8.89 -6.12
CA SER A 24 1.29 -9.73 -5.76
C SER A 24 2.46 -8.89 -5.25
N PRO A 25 3.42 -9.47 -4.50
CA PRO A 25 4.62 -8.75 -4.05
C PRO A 25 5.41 -8.10 -5.20
N GLU A 26 5.43 -8.71 -6.39
CA GLU A 26 6.11 -8.15 -7.56
C GLU A 26 5.43 -6.86 -8.05
N GLU A 27 4.10 -6.87 -8.17
CA GLU A 27 3.30 -5.70 -8.55
C GLU A 27 3.43 -4.57 -7.51
N LEU A 28 3.40 -4.91 -6.22
CA LEU A 28 3.61 -3.95 -5.15
C LEU A 28 5.04 -3.38 -5.15
N ASN A 29 6.05 -4.18 -5.51
CA ASN A 29 7.42 -3.72 -5.64
C ASN A 29 7.55 -2.73 -6.81
N SER A 30 6.97 -3.05 -7.97
CA SER A 30 6.93 -2.14 -9.11
C SER A 30 6.13 -0.87 -8.82
N ALA A 31 5.03 -0.96 -8.07
CA ALA A 31 4.28 0.20 -7.62
C ALA A 31 5.10 1.07 -6.66
N ALA A 32 5.80 0.48 -5.70
CA ALA A 32 6.67 1.18 -4.76
C ALA A 32 7.87 1.87 -5.43
N GLU A 33 8.40 1.29 -6.50
CA GLU A 33 9.46 1.89 -7.33
C GLU A 33 8.92 2.90 -8.35
N GLY A 34 7.61 2.87 -8.61
CA GLY A 34 6.90 3.71 -9.56
C GLY A 34 6.39 5.02 -8.94
N ALA A 35 5.61 5.74 -9.74
CA ALA A 35 4.93 6.95 -9.27
C ALA A 35 3.58 6.59 -8.61
N PRO A 36 3.15 7.35 -7.58
CA PRO A 36 1.84 7.16 -6.95
C PRO A 36 0.70 7.25 -7.95
N ASP A 37 -0.19 6.25 -7.93
CA ASP A 37 -1.32 6.22 -8.86
C ASP A 37 -2.36 7.27 -8.47
N GLN A 38 -2.55 8.25 -9.34
CA GLN A 38 -3.42 9.39 -9.08
C GLN A 38 -4.91 8.98 -9.02
N ALA A 39 -5.33 7.97 -9.77
CA ALA A 39 -6.70 7.49 -9.72
C ALA A 39 -6.99 6.79 -8.38
N GLU A 40 -6.03 6.04 -7.85
CA GLU A 40 -6.16 5.44 -6.52
C GLU A 40 -6.14 6.50 -5.42
N MET A 41 -5.24 7.48 -5.51
CA MET A 41 -5.18 8.60 -4.56
C MET A 41 -6.52 9.37 -4.49
N GLU A 42 -7.14 9.65 -5.64
CA GLU A 42 -8.46 10.30 -5.70
C GLU A 42 -9.59 9.39 -5.21
N HIS A 43 -9.55 8.09 -5.57
CA HIS A 43 -10.58 7.13 -5.15
C HIS A 43 -10.61 6.90 -3.65
N TRP A 44 -9.43 6.75 -3.04
CA TRP A 44 -9.27 6.52 -1.61
C TRP A 44 -9.19 7.83 -0.81
N GLY A 45 -8.98 8.96 -1.49
CA GLY A 45 -8.81 10.27 -0.88
C GLY A 45 -7.59 10.30 0.04
N ILE A 46 -6.46 9.76 -0.44
CA ILE A 46 -5.16 9.73 0.23
C ILE A 46 -4.14 10.57 -0.54
N THR A 47 -3.08 10.99 0.16
CA THR A 47 -1.97 11.74 -0.45
C THR A 47 -0.93 10.80 -1.05
N ALA A 48 -0.01 11.36 -1.86
CA ALA A 48 1.11 10.61 -2.42
C ALA A 48 1.95 9.88 -1.36
N GLY A 49 2.31 10.57 -0.27
CA GLY A 49 3.07 9.96 0.82
C GLY A 49 2.30 8.82 1.51
N GLN A 50 0.99 8.95 1.66
CA GLN A 50 0.14 7.88 2.19
C GLN A 50 0.06 6.70 1.23
N TRP A 51 -0.05 6.94 -0.08
CA TRP A 51 -0.04 5.88 -1.08
C TRP A 51 1.28 5.11 -1.03
N GLU A 52 2.41 5.81 -0.98
CA GLU A 52 3.75 5.20 -0.88
C GLU A 52 3.90 4.39 0.42
N GLU A 53 3.50 4.95 1.56
CA GLU A 53 3.50 4.24 2.85
C GLU A 53 2.64 2.98 2.81
N ALA A 54 1.44 3.05 2.20
CA ALA A 54 0.54 1.92 2.09
C ALA A 54 1.11 0.81 1.21
N VAL A 55 1.65 1.15 0.04
CA VAL A 55 2.25 0.19 -0.89
C VAL A 55 3.50 -0.44 -0.27
N ALA A 56 4.34 0.37 0.39
CA ALA A 56 5.52 -0.12 1.10
C ALA A 56 5.16 -1.05 2.27
N ALA A 57 4.14 -0.71 3.07
CA ALA A 57 3.65 -1.55 4.15
C ALA A 57 3.06 -2.86 3.63
N ALA A 58 2.25 -2.80 2.57
CA ALA A 58 1.69 -3.98 1.90
C ALA A 58 2.79 -4.91 1.36
N LEU A 59 3.80 -4.34 0.71
CA LEU A 59 4.95 -5.07 0.19
C LEU A 59 5.76 -5.73 1.31
N ALA A 60 6.04 -5.00 2.38
CA ALA A 60 6.77 -5.51 3.54
C ALA A 60 6.01 -6.67 4.21
N ASP A 61 4.68 -6.57 4.31
CA ASP A 61 3.84 -7.63 4.86
C ASP A 61 3.75 -8.88 3.98
N HIS A 62 3.80 -8.71 2.65
CA HIS A 62 3.91 -9.83 1.72
C HIS A 62 5.27 -10.52 1.87
N LYS A 63 6.35 -9.74 1.92
CA LYS A 63 7.72 -10.26 2.11
C LYS A 63 7.89 -10.93 3.48
N ALA A 64 7.22 -10.46 4.52
CA ALA A 64 7.27 -11.04 5.86
C ALA A 64 6.41 -12.31 6.03
N GLN A 65 5.43 -12.54 5.13
CA GLN A 65 4.63 -13.77 5.10
C GLN A 65 5.22 -14.87 4.20
N GLY A 66 6.33 -14.59 3.50
CA GLY A 66 7.05 -15.51 2.62
C GLY A 66 8.19 -16.27 3.29
#